data_AF-A0A832SYP1-F1
#
_entry.id   AF-A0A832SYP1-F1
#
_cell.length_a   1.000
_cell.length_b   1.000
_cell.length_c   1.000
_cell.angle_alpha   90.00
_cell.angle_beta   90.00
_cell.angle_gamma   90.00
#
_symmetry.space_group_name_H-M   'P 1'
#
loop_
_entity.id
_entity.type
_entity.pdbx_description
1 polymer ?
#
loop_
_entity_poly.entity_id
_entity_poly.type
_entity_poly.pdbx_seq_one_letter_code
_entity_poly.pdbx_strand_id
1 'polypeptide(L)'
;MSQVKEFDLTYNDLFRAPDKEGAIVSVRVHRKVKAVLEELAKREGLDGVSELVRYLIAGYLLGKYNIERPKEKVVVEPIVLTVNVQKGTPPIDEVEVDLVAEEVASVIRDVEDYVKKVKAGLVQKNPEIAMKLWKKLAKALKIAKRLGMEEEYVKLMRLKAQLSVIE
;
A
#
# COMPACT_ATOMS: atom_id res chain seq x y z
N MET A 1 0.25 -30.58 -27.32
CA MET A 1 1.57 -30.24 -26.74
C MET A 1 2.06 -28.99 -27.43
N SER A 2 1.92 -27.82 -26.82
CA SER A 2 2.41 -26.57 -27.41
C SER A 2 3.93 -26.55 -27.25
N GLN A 3 4.65 -26.59 -28.38
CA GLN A 3 6.10 -26.41 -28.41
C GLN A 3 6.42 -25.04 -27.81
N VAL A 4 6.99 -25.01 -26.61
CA VAL A 4 7.55 -23.79 -26.04
C VAL A 4 8.75 -23.44 -26.91
N LYS A 5 8.65 -22.34 -27.66
CA LYS A 5 9.75 -21.83 -28.47
C LYS A 5 10.79 -21.27 -27.50
N GLU A 6 11.91 -21.96 -27.33
CA GLU A 6 13.01 -21.50 -26.50
C GLU A 6 13.71 -20.33 -27.21
N PHE A 7 13.79 -19.20 -26.52
CA PHE A 7 14.53 -18.02 -26.98
C PHE A 7 15.85 -17.98 -26.22
N ASP A 8 16.94 -17.73 -26.93
CA ASP A 8 18.26 -17.47 -26.32
C ASP A 8 18.27 -16.05 -25.72
N LEU A 9 17.62 -15.90 -24.57
CA LEU A 9 17.42 -14.63 -23.88
C LEU A 9 17.37 -14.86 -22.38
N THR A 10 18.23 -14.19 -21.62
CA THR A 10 18.20 -14.29 -20.15
C THR A 10 17.33 -13.18 -19.53
N TYR A 11 16.89 -13.39 -18.28
CA TYR A 11 16.16 -12.38 -17.53
C TYR A 11 16.91 -11.04 -17.44
N ASN A 12 18.24 -11.08 -17.28
CA ASN A 12 19.04 -9.86 -17.16
C ASN A 12 19.09 -9.07 -18.47
N ASP A 13 19.04 -9.76 -19.61
CA ASP A 13 19.05 -9.13 -20.93
C ASP A 13 17.79 -8.30 -21.19
N LEU A 14 16.68 -8.60 -20.50
CA LEU A 14 15.43 -7.85 -20.64
C LEU A 14 15.48 -6.44 -20.03
N PHE A 15 16.31 -6.24 -19.01
CA PHE A 15 16.29 -5.02 -18.19
C PHE A 15 17.56 -4.18 -18.32
N ARG A 16 18.69 -4.81 -18.68
CA ARG A 16 19.97 -4.11 -18.80
C ARG A 16 19.94 -3.09 -19.93
N ALA A 17 20.33 -1.85 -19.62
CA ALA A 17 20.69 -0.87 -20.66
C ALA A 17 22.02 -1.31 -21.28
N PRO A 18 22.10 -1.55 -22.60
CA PRO A 18 23.37 -1.88 -23.23
C PRO A 18 24.25 -0.63 -23.28
N ASP A 19 25.42 -0.68 -22.62
CA ASP A 19 26.33 0.46 -22.49
C ASP A 19 27.06 0.82 -23.80
N LYS A 20 27.26 -0.17 -24.70
CA LYS A 20 28.04 -0.01 -25.95
C LYS A 20 27.49 -0.76 -27.17
N GLU A 21 26.77 -1.88 -27.00
CA GLU A 21 26.24 -2.71 -28.09
C GLU A 21 24.71 -2.82 -28.02
N GLY A 22 24.03 -1.67 -27.99
CA GLY A 22 22.57 -1.62 -27.99
C GLY A 22 21.97 -1.71 -29.37
N ALA A 23 21.00 -2.60 -29.55
CA ALA A 23 20.13 -2.56 -30.72
C ALA A 23 19.11 -1.43 -30.56
N ILE A 24 19.06 -0.49 -31.52
CA ILE A 24 18.08 0.60 -31.52
C ILE A 24 16.82 0.13 -32.25
N VAL A 25 15.70 0.10 -31.53
CA VAL A 25 14.38 -0.11 -32.12
C VAL A 25 13.65 1.24 -32.20
N SER A 26 13.45 1.73 -33.42
CA SER A 26 12.73 2.98 -33.67
C SER A 26 11.26 2.71 -34.01
N VAL A 27 10.34 3.26 -33.23
CA VAL A 27 8.89 3.12 -33.46
C VAL A 27 8.28 4.50 -33.71
N ARG A 28 7.45 4.60 -34.76
CA ARG A 28 6.65 5.80 -35.00
C ARG A 28 5.31 5.66 -34.30
N VAL A 29 4.97 6.66 -33.48
CA VAL A 29 3.69 6.73 -32.78
C VAL A 29 3.05 8.09 -33.00
N HIS A 30 1.74 8.16 -32.81
CA HIS A 30 1.01 9.43 -32.88
C HIS A 30 1.53 10.41 -31.81
N ARG A 31 1.57 11.71 -32.11
CA ARG A 31 2.13 12.74 -31.20
C ARG A 31 1.49 12.72 -29.80
N LYS A 32 0.17 12.54 -29.73
CA LYS A 32 -0.55 12.42 -28.44
C LYS A 32 -0.10 11.21 -27.63
N VAL A 33 0.17 10.09 -28.29
CA VAL A 33 0.66 8.87 -27.61
C VAL A 33 2.06 9.11 -27.07
N LYS A 34 2.94 9.77 -27.84
CA LYS A 34 4.27 10.16 -27.37
C LYS A 34 4.21 11.01 -26.10
N ALA A 35 3.33 12.01 -26.06
CA ALA A 35 3.16 12.89 -24.91
C ALA A 35 2.72 12.12 -23.65
N VAL A 36 1.78 11.18 -23.80
CA VAL A 36 1.35 10.31 -22.69
C VAL A 36 2.51 9.44 -22.20
N LEU A 37 3.29 8.84 -23.11
CA LEU A 37 4.44 8.03 -22.72
C LEU A 37 5.53 8.84 -21.99
N GLU A 38 5.78 10.07 -22.41
CA GLU A 38 6.72 10.99 -21.75
C GLU A 38 6.24 11.34 -20.33
N GLU A 39 4.95 11.59 -20.15
CA GLU A 39 4.37 11.89 -18.85
C GLU A 39 4.42 10.66 -17.91
N LEU A 40 4.09 9.47 -18.42
CA LEU A 40 4.16 8.24 -17.65
C LEU A 40 5.59 7.93 -17.20
N ALA A 41 6.57 8.03 -18.10
CA ALA A 41 7.97 7.82 -17.76
C ALA A 41 8.44 8.77 -16.64
N LYS A 42 8.04 10.05 -16.71
CA LYS A 42 8.36 11.03 -15.67
C LYS A 42 7.69 10.71 -14.32
N ARG A 43 6.41 10.31 -14.34
CA ARG A 43 5.68 9.95 -13.12
C ARG A 43 6.28 8.73 -12.42
N GLU A 44 6.81 7.78 -13.20
CA GLU A 44 7.47 6.58 -12.70
C GLU A 44 8.94 6.80 -12.34
N GLY A 45 9.48 8.01 -12.53
CA GLY A 45 10.87 8.34 -12.21
C GLY A 45 11.90 7.70 -13.15
N LEU A 46 11.49 7.35 -14.37
CA LEU A 46 12.33 6.70 -15.38
C LEU A 46 13.12 7.72 -16.20
N ASP A 47 14.25 7.29 -16.75
CA ASP A 47 15.12 8.06 -17.64
C ASP A 47 14.55 8.09 -19.08
N GLY A 48 13.32 8.59 -19.19
CA GLY A 48 12.60 8.82 -20.44
C GLY A 48 11.82 7.62 -20.99
N VAL A 49 11.25 7.83 -22.17
CA VAL A 49 10.32 6.88 -22.83
C VAL A 49 11.01 5.56 -23.18
N SER A 50 12.30 5.60 -23.49
CA SER A 50 13.07 4.41 -23.87
C SER A 50 13.14 3.39 -22.74
N GLU A 51 13.30 3.84 -21.50
CA GLU A 51 13.34 2.96 -20.33
C GLU A 51 11.95 2.39 -20.03
N LEU A 52 10.91 3.23 -20.09
CA LEU A 52 9.52 2.79 -19.96
C LEU A 52 9.17 1.68 -20.97
N VAL A 53 9.52 1.89 -22.25
CA VAL A 53 9.27 0.92 -23.31
C VAL A 53 10.04 -0.37 -23.07
N ARG A 54 11.28 -0.30 -22.56
CA ARG A 54 12.06 -1.50 -22.21
C ARG A 54 11.34 -2.34 -21.15
N TYR A 55 10.83 -1.72 -20.09
CA TYR A 55 10.08 -2.43 -19.05
C TYR A 55 8.78 -3.04 -19.56
N LEU A 56 8.06 -2.34 -20.45
CA LEU A 56 6.85 -2.87 -21.08
C LEU A 56 7.14 -4.10 -21.95
N ILE A 57 8.21 -4.04 -22.75
CA ILE A 57 8.65 -5.16 -23.58
C ILE A 57 9.07 -6.34 -22.69
N ALA A 58 9.87 -6.08 -21.64
CA ALA A 58 10.30 -7.10 -20.69
C ALA A 58 9.11 -7.77 -19.99
N GLY A 59 8.13 -6.99 -19.53
CA GLY A 59 6.91 -7.50 -18.91
C GLY A 59 6.07 -8.35 -19.87
N TYR A 60 5.92 -7.91 -21.12
CA TYR A 60 5.26 -8.70 -22.16
C TYR A 60 5.98 -10.03 -22.42
N LEU A 61 7.31 -10.00 -22.53
CA LEU A 61 8.11 -11.18 -22.80
C LEU A 61 8.05 -12.19 -21.64
N LEU A 62 8.16 -11.72 -20.39
CA LEU A 62 8.01 -12.56 -19.20
C LEU A 62 6.61 -13.14 -19.02
N GLY A 63 5.57 -12.37 -19.35
CA GLY A 63 4.19 -12.80 -19.19
C GLY A 63 3.74 -13.80 -20.25
N LYS A 64 4.25 -13.66 -21.48
CA LYS A 64 3.85 -14.49 -22.62
C LYS A 64 4.78 -15.67 -22.87
N TYR A 65 6.06 -15.54 -22.54
CA TYR A 65 7.07 -16.57 -22.73
C TYR A 65 7.65 -16.95 -21.38
N ASN A 66 7.87 -18.25 -21.16
CA ASN A 66 8.31 -18.80 -19.88
C ASN A 66 9.81 -18.56 -19.64
N ILE A 67 10.24 -17.30 -19.68
CA ILE A 67 11.63 -16.89 -19.43
C ILE A 67 11.89 -17.10 -17.93
N GLU A 68 12.81 -18.01 -17.62
CA GLU A 68 13.13 -18.36 -16.24
C GLU A 68 13.71 -17.15 -15.50
N ARG A 69 13.02 -16.75 -14.42
CA ARG A 69 13.57 -15.76 -13.49
C ARG A 69 14.72 -16.42 -12.72
N PRO A 70 15.88 -15.76 -12.59
CA PRO A 70 16.98 -16.29 -11.79
C PRO A 70 16.47 -16.53 -10.37
N LYS A 71 16.55 -17.78 -9.91
CA LYS A 71 16.36 -18.10 -8.49
C LYS A 71 17.58 -17.51 -7.77
N GLU A 72 17.36 -16.57 -6.86
CA GLU A 72 18.43 -16.02 -6.02
C GLU A 72 19.13 -17.20 -5.30
N LYS A 73 20.38 -17.49 -5.70
CA LYS A 73 21.25 -18.35 -4.91
C LYS A 73 21.84 -17.49 -3.79
N VAL A 74 21.14 -17.42 -2.66
CA VAL A 74 21.67 -16.82 -1.44
C VAL A 74 22.75 -17.77 -0.90
N VAL A 75 24.03 -17.50 -1.21
CA VAL A 75 25.18 -18.17 -0.57
C VAL A 75 25.67 -17.29 0.58
N VAL A 76 24.84 -17.14 1.60
CA VAL A 76 25.20 -16.65 2.94
C VAL A 76 24.08 -17.07 3.88
N GLU A 77 24.42 -17.46 5.11
CA GLU A 77 23.39 -17.70 6.13
C GLU A 77 22.52 -16.44 6.26
N PRO A 78 21.18 -16.58 6.24
CA PRO A 78 20.29 -15.44 6.19
C PRO A 78 20.41 -14.62 7.48
N ILE A 79 20.80 -13.35 7.36
CA ILE A 79 20.53 -12.38 8.43
C ILE A 79 19.00 -12.21 8.46
N VAL A 80 18.36 -12.75 9.50
CA VAL A 80 16.91 -12.63 9.70
C VAL A 80 16.59 -11.17 10.07
N LEU A 81 16.24 -10.38 9.06
CA LEU A 81 15.57 -9.10 9.25
C LEU A 81 14.07 -9.31 8.99
N THR A 82 13.31 -9.51 10.06
CA THR A 82 11.85 -9.60 10.00
C THR A 82 11.27 -8.20 9.76
N VAL A 83 11.12 -7.80 8.50
CA VAL A 83 10.40 -6.58 8.14
C VAL A 83 8.98 -6.95 7.72
N ASN A 84 8.02 -6.77 8.62
CA ASN A 84 6.59 -6.89 8.30
C ASN A 84 6.11 -5.61 7.60
N VAL A 85 5.87 -5.68 6.29
CA VAL A 85 5.25 -4.59 5.52
C VAL A 85 3.87 -5.03 5.05
N GLN A 86 2.81 -4.44 5.61
CA GLN A 86 1.46 -4.51 5.03
C GLN A 86 1.26 -3.33 4.06
N LYS A 87 1.07 -3.62 2.76
CA LYS A 87 0.58 -2.71 1.70
C LYS A 87 -0.71 -3.33 1.15
N GLY A 88 -1.80 -2.66 0.78
CA GLY A 88 -2.21 -1.24 0.72
C GLY A 88 -3.71 -1.20 0.37
N THR A 89 -4.39 -0.09 0.68
CA THR A 89 -5.86 0.11 0.56
C THR A 89 -6.26 0.60 -0.86
N PRO A 90 -7.46 0.27 -1.39
CA PRO A 90 -7.94 0.75 -2.71
C PRO A 90 -8.16 2.28 -2.76
N PRO A 91 -8.33 2.91 -3.94
CA PRO A 91 -8.58 4.34 -4.06
C PRO A 91 -9.90 4.68 -3.37
N ILE A 92 -9.85 5.60 -2.41
CA ILE A 92 -10.99 5.98 -1.56
C ILE A 92 -11.57 7.27 -2.14
N ASP A 93 -12.88 7.26 -2.36
CA ASP A 93 -13.65 8.43 -2.78
C ASP A 93 -13.49 9.55 -1.74
N GLU A 94 -13.10 10.76 -2.14
CA GLU A 94 -12.75 11.84 -1.19
C GLU A 94 -13.92 12.18 -0.24
N VAL A 95 -15.15 12.05 -0.73
CA VAL A 95 -16.38 12.24 0.05
C VAL A 95 -16.57 11.14 1.11
N GLU A 96 -16.17 9.90 0.82
CA GLU A 96 -16.19 8.82 1.80
C GLU A 96 -15.11 8.99 2.88
N VAL A 97 -13.94 9.54 2.53
CA VAL A 97 -12.87 9.81 3.50
C VAL A 97 -13.35 10.80 4.56
N ASP A 98 -13.99 11.89 4.16
CA ASP A 98 -14.47 12.93 5.06
C ASP A 98 -15.58 12.43 6.01
N LEU A 99 -16.55 11.69 5.48
CA LEU A 99 -17.62 11.08 6.28
C LEU A 99 -17.06 10.10 7.32
N VAL A 100 -16.06 9.32 6.91
CA VAL A 100 -15.43 8.32 7.77
C VAL A 100 -14.52 8.98 8.82
N ALA A 101 -13.85 10.08 8.48
CA ALA A 101 -13.08 10.88 9.43
C ALA A 101 -13.99 11.52 10.49
N GLU A 102 -15.17 12.02 10.10
CA GLU A 102 -16.15 12.56 11.04
C GLU A 102 -16.71 11.46 11.98
N GLU A 103 -16.96 10.26 11.46
CA GLU A 103 -17.37 9.11 12.28
C GLU A 103 -16.30 8.76 13.33
N VAL A 104 -15.02 8.73 12.94
CA VAL A 104 -13.90 8.52 13.87
C VAL A 104 -13.86 9.61 14.95
N ALA A 105 -14.02 10.88 14.57
CA ALA A 105 -14.03 11.99 15.51
C ALA A 105 -15.23 11.96 16.47
N SER A 106 -16.40 11.47 16.02
CA SER A 106 -17.56 11.25 16.88
C SER A 106 -17.28 10.16 17.92
N VAL A 107 -16.67 9.04 17.51
CA VAL A 107 -16.33 7.94 18.42
C VAL A 107 -15.32 8.38 19.48
N ILE A 108 -14.33 9.20 19.10
CA ILE A 108 -13.36 9.78 20.06
C ILE A 108 -14.11 10.59 21.12
N ARG A 109 -15.00 11.51 20.72
CA ARG A 109 -15.77 12.35 21.63
C ARG A 109 -16.66 11.54 22.57
N ASP A 110 -17.38 10.55 22.05
CA ASP A 110 -18.27 9.69 22.83
C ASP A 110 -17.49 8.93 23.93
N VAL A 111 -16.33 8.38 23.58
CA VAL A 111 -15.50 7.62 24.52
C VAL A 111 -14.84 8.55 25.53
N GLU A 112 -14.32 9.70 25.10
CA GLU A 112 -13.74 10.70 25.99
C GLU A 112 -14.75 11.18 27.03
N ASP A 113 -15.96 11.52 26.60
CA ASP A 113 -17.02 11.98 27.49
C ASP A 113 -17.41 10.89 28.50
N TYR A 114 -17.55 9.63 28.04
CA TYR A 114 -17.82 8.50 28.93
C TYR A 114 -16.71 8.30 29.97
N VAL A 115 -15.45 8.24 29.53
CA VAL A 115 -14.29 8.07 30.42
C VAL A 115 -14.19 9.22 31.42
N LYS A 116 -14.43 10.47 30.98
CA LYS A 116 -14.41 11.66 31.84
C LYS A 116 -15.52 11.61 32.88
N LYS A 117 -16.75 11.25 32.48
CA LYS A 117 -17.90 11.10 33.39
C LYS A 117 -17.70 9.99 34.41
N VAL A 118 -17.12 8.86 34.01
CA VAL A 118 -16.79 7.75 34.93
C VAL A 118 -15.70 8.17 35.91
N LYS A 119 -14.61 8.81 35.44
CA LYS A 119 -13.53 9.31 36.31
C LYS A 119 -13.99 10.38 37.30
N ALA A 120 -14.93 11.22 36.88
CA ALA A 120 -15.55 12.24 37.74
C ALA A 120 -16.60 11.67 38.71
N GLY A 121 -16.89 10.36 38.65
CA GLY A 121 -17.93 9.73 39.47
C GLY A 121 -19.36 10.15 39.11
N LEU A 122 -19.56 10.86 37.99
CA LEU A 122 -20.87 11.31 37.51
C LEU A 122 -21.72 10.18 36.95
N VAL A 123 -21.07 9.11 36.48
CA VAL A 123 -21.72 7.93 35.90
C VAL A 123 -21.09 6.67 36.48
N GLN A 124 -21.92 5.71 36.88
CA GLN A 124 -21.44 4.41 37.34
C GLN A 124 -20.87 3.60 36.17
N LYS A 125 -19.84 2.80 36.48
CA LYS A 125 -19.26 1.84 35.52
C LYS A 125 -20.36 0.91 35.02
N ASN A 126 -20.64 0.95 33.72
CA ASN A 126 -21.64 0.10 33.10
C ASN A 126 -20.94 -0.76 32.03
N PRO A 127 -20.79 -2.08 32.26
CA PRO A 127 -20.06 -2.96 31.36
C PRO A 127 -20.72 -3.07 29.98
N GLU A 128 -22.04 -2.94 29.86
CA GLU A 128 -22.71 -2.97 28.55
C GLU A 128 -22.38 -1.75 27.69
N ILE A 129 -22.32 -0.57 28.33
CA ILE A 129 -21.95 0.68 27.66
C ILE A 129 -20.47 0.64 27.30
N ALA A 130 -19.61 0.19 28.22
CA ALA A 130 -18.19 0.00 27.98
C ALA A 130 -17.95 -0.95 26.79
N MET A 131 -18.66 -2.09 26.72
CA MET A 131 -18.55 -3.06 25.62
C MET A 131 -19.02 -2.47 24.27
N LYS A 132 -20.11 -1.70 24.25
CA LYS A 132 -20.59 -1.01 23.03
C LYS A 132 -19.57 0.02 22.54
N LEU A 133 -19.01 0.81 23.45
CA LEU A 133 -17.96 1.78 23.14
C LEU A 133 -16.69 1.07 22.67
N TRP A 134 -16.30 -0.05 23.29
CA TRP A 134 -15.19 -0.88 22.86
C TRP A 134 -15.34 -1.37 21.42
N LYS A 135 -16.53 -1.85 21.05
CA LYS A 135 -16.81 -2.31 19.67
C LYS A 135 -16.72 -1.16 18.66
N LYS A 136 -17.24 0.02 19.00
CA LYS A 136 -17.13 1.23 18.17
C LYS A 136 -15.67 1.69 18.02
N LEU A 137 -14.94 1.72 19.12
CA LEU A 137 -13.53 2.12 19.19
C LEU A 137 -12.64 1.17 18.38
N ALA A 138 -12.91 -0.14 18.43
CA ALA A 138 -12.21 -1.13 17.61
C ALA A 138 -12.45 -0.95 16.09
N LYS A 139 -13.66 -0.55 15.68
CA LYS A 139 -13.96 -0.22 14.28
C LYS A 139 -13.25 1.06 13.86
N ALA A 140 -13.33 2.12 14.68
CA ALA A 140 -12.65 3.40 14.43
C ALA A 140 -11.12 3.24 14.32
N LEU A 141 -10.50 2.39 15.16
CA LEU A 141 -9.07 2.10 15.07
C LEU A 141 -8.64 1.45 13.75
N LYS A 142 -9.43 0.49 13.26
CA LYS A 142 -9.17 -0.16 11.96
C LYS A 142 -9.27 0.85 10.82
N ILE A 143 -10.26 1.73 10.90
CA ILE A 143 -10.52 2.78 9.93
C ILE A 143 -9.37 3.82 9.94
N ALA A 144 -9.03 4.37 11.11
CA ALA A 144 -7.96 5.37 11.24
C ALA A 144 -6.61 4.83 10.73
N LYS A 145 -6.27 3.57 11.06
CA LYS A 145 -5.06 2.91 10.56
C LYS A 145 -5.08 2.71 9.04
N ARG A 146 -6.24 2.42 8.47
CA ARG A 146 -6.42 2.20 7.02
C ARG A 146 -6.32 3.49 6.22
N LEU A 147 -6.75 4.61 6.81
CA LEU A 147 -6.76 5.95 6.20
C LEU A 147 -5.48 6.78 6.46
N GLY A 148 -4.54 6.27 7.26
CA GLY A 148 -3.33 7.03 7.62
C GLY A 148 -3.56 8.19 8.59
N MET A 149 -4.65 8.14 9.37
CA MET A 149 -5.00 9.15 10.38
C MET A 149 -4.21 8.92 11.68
N GLU A 150 -2.92 9.27 11.67
CA GLU A 150 -2.00 8.93 12.77
C GLU A 150 -2.38 9.60 14.11
N GLU A 151 -2.81 10.87 14.10
CA GLU A 151 -3.18 11.59 15.32
C GLU A 151 -4.41 10.99 16.01
N GLU A 152 -5.46 10.72 15.24
CA GLU A 152 -6.68 10.06 15.70
C GLU A 152 -6.41 8.65 16.18
N TYR A 153 -5.53 7.92 15.49
CA TYR A 153 -5.12 6.57 15.89
C TYR A 153 -4.45 6.56 17.27
N VAL A 154 -3.54 7.50 17.55
CA VAL A 154 -2.91 7.63 18.88
C VAL A 154 -3.93 7.98 19.95
N LYS A 155 -4.86 8.91 19.66
CA LYS A 155 -5.95 9.28 20.58
C LYS A 155 -6.84 8.08 20.89
N LEU A 156 -7.29 7.35 19.88
CA LEU A 156 -8.11 6.14 20.04
C LEU A 156 -7.38 5.07 20.86
N MET A 157 -6.08 4.83 20.61
CA MET A 157 -5.28 3.88 21.40
C MET A 157 -5.23 4.26 22.89
N ARG A 158 -5.06 5.55 23.20
CA ARG A 158 -5.10 6.06 24.57
C ARG A 158 -6.47 5.87 25.22
N LEU A 159 -7.54 6.07 24.47
CA LEU A 159 -8.91 5.89 24.96
C LEU A 159 -9.26 4.42 25.19
N LYS A 160 -8.78 3.54 24.31
CA LYS A 160 -8.90 2.08 24.48
C LYS A 160 -8.29 1.64 25.81
N ALA A 161 -7.07 2.10 26.11
CA ALA A 161 -6.40 1.77 27.37
C ALA A 161 -7.16 2.30 28.59
N GLN A 162 -7.71 3.52 28.50
CA GLN A 162 -8.52 4.08 29.59
C GLN A 162 -9.84 3.33 29.79
N LEU A 163 -10.47 2.88 28.70
CA LEU A 163 -11.72 2.11 28.75
C LEU A 163 -11.50 0.69 29.31
N SER A 164 -10.37 0.05 29.00
CA SER A 164 -9.97 -1.25 29.59
C SER A 164 -9.76 -1.22 31.10
N VAL A 165 -9.41 -0.06 31.66
CA VAL A 165 -9.25 0.10 33.12
C VAL A 165 -10.61 0.36 33.81
N ILE A 166 -11.61 0.73 33.01
CA ILE A 166 -12.96 1.00 33.47
C ILE A 166 -13.81 -0.26 33.47
N GLU A 167 -13.64 -1.12 32.46
CA GLU A 167 -14.14 -2.52 32.40
C GLU A 167 -13.66 -3.35 33.61
#